data_AF-A0A951BMS0-F1
#
_entry.id   AF-A0A951BMS0-F1
#
_cell.length_a   1.000
_cell.length_b   1.000
_cell.length_c   1.000
_cell.angle_alpha   90.00
_cell.angle_beta   90.00
_cell.angle_gamma   90.00
#
_symmetry.space_group_name_H-M   'P 1'
#
loop_
_entity.id
_entity.type
_entity.pdbx_description
1 polymer ?
#
loop_
_entity_poly.entity_id
_entity_poly.type
_entity_poly.pdbx_seq_one_letter_code
_entity_poly.pdbx_strand_id
1 'polypeptide(L)' 'MIPHDIQLQIGSLLFEGIDQIDLTGPFEVLSRIPNASYRVYGKAMA' A
#
# COMPACT_ATOMS: atom_id res chain seq x y z
N MET A 1 6.39 3.98 -18.69
CA MET A 1 5.15 4.74 -18.39
C MET A 1 4.11 3.74 -17.92
N ILE A 2 3.43 4.00 -16.79
CA ILE A 2 2.32 3.15 -16.33
C ILE A 2 1.10 3.46 -17.21
N PRO A 3 0.40 2.45 -17.76
CA PRO A 3 -0.83 2.68 -18.53
C PRO A 3 -1.90 3.37 -17.68
N HIS A 4 -2.49 4.45 -18.20
CA HIS A 4 -3.46 5.27 -17.45
C HIS A 4 -4.87 4.66 -17.40
N ASP A 5 -5.15 3.72 -18.29
CA ASP A 5 -6.41 2.97 -18.42
C ASP A 5 -6.48 1.74 -17.51
N ILE A 6 -5.34 1.31 -16.95
CA ILE A 6 -5.27 0.19 -16.01
C ILE A 6 -5.17 0.75 -14.60
N GLN A 7 -6.11 0.38 -13.72
CA GLN A 7 -6.05 0.76 -12.32
C GLN A 7 -4.81 0.15 -11.65
N LEU A 8 -3.96 0.99 -11.07
CA LEU A 8 -2.79 0.55 -10.33
C LEU A 8 -3.21 -0.09 -9.00
N GLN A 9 -2.65 -1.26 -8.68
CA GLN A 9 -2.91 -1.94 -7.40
C GLN A 9 -1.64 -1.98 -6.57
N ILE A 10 -1.70 -1.42 -5.36
CA ILE A 10 -0.57 -1.29 -4.44
C ILE A 10 -0.94 -2.02 -3.15
N GLY A 11 0.00 -2.81 -2.63
CA GLY A 11 -0.21 -3.61 -1.42
C GLY A 11 0.95 -3.46 -0.45
N SER A 12 0.63 -3.29 0.82
CA SER A 12 1.61 -3.36 1.92
C SER A 12 1.26 -4.46 2.89
N LEU A 13 2.28 -5.11 3.45
CA LEU A 13 2.14 -6.09 4.52
C LEU A 13 2.39 -5.43 5.86
N LEU A 14 1.40 -5.50 6.74
CA LEU A 14 1.52 -5.12 8.15
C LEU A 14 1.70 -6.39 8.97
N PHE A 15 2.82 -6.48 9.67
CA PHE A 15 3.17 -7.59 10.55
C PHE A 15 3.88 -7.08 11.81
N GLU A 16 3.92 -7.91 12.85
CA GLU A 16 4.54 -7.57 14.13
C GLU A 16 6.04 -7.29 13.97
N GLY A 17 6.52 -6.22 14.60
CA GLY A 17 7.93 -5.83 14.56
C GLY A 17 8.38 -5.09 13.29
N ILE A 18 7.47 -4.78 12.35
CA ILE A 18 7.77 -3.86 11.26
C ILE A 18 8.02 -2.45 11.83
N ASP A 19 8.96 -1.71 11.24
CA ASP A 19 9.06 -0.27 11.52
C ASP A 19 7.83 0.43 10.92
N GLN A 20 7.21 1.28 11.74
CA GLN A 20 6.00 1.99 11.38
C GLN A 20 6.22 2.90 10.16
N ILE A 21 7.41 3.50 10.03
CA ILE A 21 7.71 4.43 8.92
C ILE A 21 7.79 3.72 7.57
N ASP A 22 8.17 2.44 7.54
CA ASP A 22 8.23 1.63 6.32
C ASP A 22 6.84 1.40 5.72
N LEU A 23 5.79 1.43 6.55
CA LEU A 23 4.41 1.44 6.08
C LEU A 23 3.93 2.86 5.74
N THR A 24 4.07 3.79 6.68
CA THR A 24 3.37 5.09 6.53
C THR A 24 4.05 6.06 5.60
N GLY A 25 5.38 6.00 5.45
CA GLY A 25 6.09 6.83 4.47
C GLY A 25 5.62 6.54 3.04
N PRO A 26 5.69 5.28 2.57
CA PRO A 26 5.14 4.90 1.28
C PRO A 26 3.63 5.13 1.17
N PHE A 27 2.85 4.86 2.23
CA PHE A 27 1.40 5.11 2.21
C PHE A 27 1.06 6.58 1.93
N GLU A 28 1.73 7.53 2.57
CA GLU A 28 1.46 8.97 2.41
C GLU A 28 1.61 9.45 0.96
N VAL A 29 2.57 8.88 0.23
CA VAL A 29 2.86 9.22 -1.16
C VAL A 29 2.00 8.40 -2.13
N LEU A 30 2.02 7.07 -1.99
CA LEU A 30 1.44 6.16 -2.98
C LEU A 30 -0.09 6.15 -2.95
N SER A 31 -0.73 6.44 -1.81
CA SER A 31 -2.19 6.56 -1.72
C SER A 31 -2.76 7.73 -2.53
N ARG A 32 -1.93 8.71 -2.91
CA ARG A 32 -2.33 9.90 -3.68
C ARG A 32 -2.22 9.72 -5.19
N ILE A 33 -1.73 8.57 -5.67
CA ILE A 33 -1.61 8.31 -7.11
C ILE A 33 -3.01 8.21 -7.73
N PRO A 34 -3.31 8.99 -8.80
CA PRO A 34 -4.59 8.87 -9.51
C PRO A 34 -4.78 7.48 -10.10
N ASN A 35 -6.02 6.99 -10.09
CA ASN A 35 -6.38 5.65 -10.57
C ASN A 35 -5.58 4.52 -9.89
N ALA A 36 -5.21 4.70 -8.60
CA ALA A 36 -4.60 3.65 -7.80
C ALA A 36 -5.55 3.17 -6.69
N SER A 37 -5.39 1.91 -6.30
CA SER A 37 -5.92 1.35 -5.06
C SER A 37 -4.77 0.93 -4.17
N TYR A 38 -4.88 1.24 -2.87
CA TYR A 38 -3.90 0.84 -1.86
C TYR A 38 -4.56 -0.09 -0.85
N ARG A 39 -3.99 -1.27 -0.63
CA ARG A 39 -4.47 -2.25 0.35
C ARG A 39 -3.40 -2.56 1.38
N VAL A 40 -3.78 -2.59 2.65
CA VAL A 40 -2.94 -3.10 3.73
C VAL A 40 -3.41 -4.50 4.05
N TYR A 41 -2.49 -5.46 3.96
CA TYR A 41 -2.71 -6.86 4.29
C TYR A 41 -2.08 -7.16 5.64
N GLY A 42 -2.77 -7.92 6.47
CA GLY A 42 -2.24 -8.46 7.70
C GLY A 42 -2.80 -9.85 7.93
N LYS A 43 -2.08 -10.66 8.72
CA LYS A 43 -2.63 -11.95 9.18
C LYS A 43 -3.71 -11.65 10.22
N ALA A 44 -4.91 -12.20 10.05
CA ALA A 44 -5.94 -12.16 11.08
C ALA A 44 -5.47 -12.95 12.31
N MET A 45 -5.73 -12.42 13.50
CA MET A 45 -5.53 -13.16 14.74
C MET A 45 -6.54 -14.32 14.78
N ALA A 46 -6.05 -15.52 15.10
CA ALA A 46 -6.86 -16.74 15.19
C ALA A 46 -7.60 -16.82 16.54
#